data_AF-A0A7R7GSQ6-F1
#
_entry.id   AF-A0A7R7GSQ6-F1
#
_cell.length_a   1.000
_cell.length_b   1.000
_cell.length_c   1.000
_cell.angle_alpha   90.00
_cell.angle_beta   90.00
_cell.angle_gamma   90.00
#
_symmetry.space_group_name_H-M   'P 1'
#
loop_
_entity.id
_entity.type
_entity.pdbx_description
1 polymer ?
#
loop_
_entity_poly.entity_id
_entity_poly.type
_entity_poly.pdbx_seq_one_letter_code
_entity_poly.pdbx_strand_id
1 'polypeptide(L)'
;MRLVAAPSKLARPFGDRVETDARDAAHLARLLHSGQIVEVTVPTVTQEAARDLVRARDDCRRDLMTARHRLSKLLSRQGIVYSGGSAWTGRHELWPRGQQSADQRCN
;
A
#
# COMPACT_ATOMS: atom_id res chain seq x y z
N MET A 1 -21.57 19.52 -19.11
CA MET A 1 -21.10 19.65 -17.72
C MET A 1 -20.87 18.24 -17.19
N ARG A 2 -19.66 17.89 -16.77
CA ARG A 2 -19.30 16.54 -16.29
C ARG A 2 -19.07 16.63 -14.78
N LEU A 3 -19.90 15.93 -14.00
CA LEU A 3 -19.84 15.90 -12.54
C LEU A 3 -19.21 14.57 -12.08
N VAL A 4 -18.43 14.61 -11.01
CA VAL A 4 -17.86 13.42 -10.37
C VAL A 4 -18.40 13.31 -8.96
N ALA A 5 -19.08 12.20 -8.66
CA ALA A 5 -19.61 11.88 -7.34
C ALA A 5 -18.82 10.74 -6.70
N ALA A 6 -18.55 10.85 -5.40
CA ALA A 6 -18.00 9.72 -4.65
C ALA A 6 -19.13 8.75 -4.24
N PRO A 7 -19.07 7.46 -4.62
CA PRO A 7 -20.13 6.49 -4.29
C PRO A 7 -20.42 6.39 -2.78
N SER A 8 -19.40 6.58 -1.94
CA SER A 8 -19.52 6.57 -0.48
C SER A 8 -20.27 7.76 0.10
N LYS A 9 -20.44 8.85 -0.68
CA LYS A 9 -21.17 10.05 -0.28
C LYS A 9 -22.59 10.11 -0.86
N LEU A 10 -22.99 9.12 -1.66
CA LEU A 10 -24.34 9.02 -2.20
C LEU A 10 -25.24 8.32 -1.18
N ALA A 11 -26.36 8.96 -0.84
CA ALA A 11 -27.39 8.31 -0.04
C ALA A 11 -27.99 7.17 -0.86
N ARG A 12 -27.86 5.91 -0.39
CA ARG A 12 -28.55 4.76 -0.98
C ARG A 12 -29.58 4.22 0.02
N PRO A 13 -30.82 3.91 -0.43
CA PRO A 13 -31.82 3.29 0.43
C PRO A 13 -31.33 1.94 0.98
N PHE A 14 -31.53 1.70 2.28
CA PHE A 14 -31.23 0.40 2.88
C PHE A 14 -32.07 -0.70 2.22
N GLY A 15 -31.43 -1.78 1.76
CA GLY A 15 -32.09 -2.92 1.12
C GLY A 15 -32.11 -2.90 -0.40
N ASP A 16 -31.77 -1.77 -1.04
CA ASP A 16 -31.63 -1.68 -2.49
C ASP A 16 -30.24 -2.17 -2.93
N ARG A 17 -30.11 -3.50 -3.08
CA ARG A 17 -28.86 -4.20 -3.42
C ARG A 17 -28.78 -4.64 -4.88
N VAL A 18 -29.82 -4.39 -5.67
CA VAL A 18 -29.87 -4.81 -7.06
C VAL A 18 -29.34 -3.66 -7.92
N GLU A 19 -28.06 -3.76 -8.27
CA GLU A 19 -27.40 -2.79 -9.14
C GLU A 19 -27.81 -3.05 -10.60
N THR A 20 -28.45 -2.05 -11.22
CA THR A 20 -28.74 -2.05 -12.66
C THR A 20 -28.54 -0.65 -13.21
N ASP A 21 -27.89 -0.55 -14.38
CA ASP A 21 -27.54 0.73 -15.00
C ASP A 21 -28.72 1.71 -15.09
N ALA A 22 -29.92 1.21 -15.42
CA ALA A 22 -31.13 2.01 -15.51
C ALA A 22 -31.60 2.55 -14.15
N ARG A 23 -31.50 1.75 -13.08
CA ARG A 23 -31.84 2.18 -11.71
C ARG A 23 -30.84 3.19 -11.19
N ASP A 24 -29.54 2.92 -11.40
CA ASP A 24 -28.47 3.81 -10.95
C ASP A 24 -28.52 5.16 -11.68
N ALA A 25 -28.77 5.16 -12.99
CA ALA A 25 -28.95 6.39 -13.76
C ALA A 25 -30.15 7.21 -13.25
N ALA A 26 -31.29 6.57 -13.01
CA ALA A 26 -32.48 7.23 -12.48
C ALA A 26 -32.25 7.78 -11.05
N HIS A 27 -31.53 7.03 -10.22
CA HIS A 27 -31.20 7.44 -8.87
C HIS A 27 -30.24 8.64 -8.85
N LEU A 28 -29.17 8.60 -9.66
CA LEU A 28 -28.25 9.72 -9.83
C LEU A 28 -28.96 10.96 -10.37
N ALA A 29 -29.86 10.81 -11.34
CA ALA A 29 -30.65 11.93 -11.87
C ALA A 29 -31.52 12.58 -10.77
N ARG A 30 -32.14 11.78 -9.89
CA ARG A 30 -32.91 12.30 -8.75
C ARG A 30 -32.04 13.04 -7.75
N LEU A 31 -30.89 12.46 -7.38
CA LEU A 31 -29.95 13.10 -6.45
C LEU A 31 -29.37 14.40 -7.03
N LEU A 32 -29.12 14.44 -8.35
CA LEU A 32 -28.65 15.65 -9.04
C LEU A 32 -29.74 16.72 -9.03
N HIS A 33 -30.99 16.35 -9.34
CA HIS A 33 -32.12 17.26 -9.35
C HIS A 33 -32.41 17.85 -7.96
N SER A 34 -32.29 17.06 -6.90
CA SER A 34 -32.49 17.52 -5.52
C SER A 34 -31.27 18.22 -4.91
N GLY A 35 -30.16 18.36 -5.65
CA GLY A 35 -28.92 18.97 -5.16
C GLY A 35 -28.21 18.16 -4.07
N GLN A 36 -28.49 16.86 -3.97
CA GLN A 36 -27.94 15.97 -2.93
C GLN A 36 -26.63 15.28 -3.33
N ILE A 37 -26.11 15.56 -4.52
CA ILE A 37 -24.80 15.07 -4.93
C ILE A 37 -23.70 16.01 -4.41
N VAL A 38 -22.83 15.47 -3.57
CA VAL A 38 -21.57 16.12 -3.20
C VAL A 38 -20.56 15.85 -4.30
N GLU A 39 -20.24 16.89 -5.08
CA GLU A 39 -19.19 16.83 -6.09
C GLU A 39 -17.82 16.64 -5.42
N VAL A 40 -17.00 15.77 -6.01
CA VAL A 40 -15.62 15.56 -5.58
C VAL A 40 -14.67 15.94 -6.70
N THR A 41 -13.57 16.60 -6.32
CA THR A 41 -12.51 16.96 -7.26
C THR A 41 -11.67 15.74 -7.59
N VAL A 42 -11.55 15.43 -8.87
CA VAL A 42 -10.59 14.43 -9.35
C VAL A 42 -9.19 15.04 -9.29
N PRO A 43 -8.20 14.35 -8.69
CA PRO A 43 -6.82 14.81 -8.71
C PRO A 43 -6.33 15.08 -10.13
N THR A 44 -5.57 16.16 -10.30
CA THR A 44 -4.85 16.39 -11.55
C THR A 44 -3.75 15.34 -11.73
N VAL A 45 -3.26 15.18 -12.96
CA VAL A 45 -2.15 14.26 -13.28
C VAL A 45 -0.95 14.51 -12.37
N THR A 46 -0.59 15.78 -12.13
CA THR A 46 0.52 16.15 -11.24
C THR A 46 0.27 15.77 -9.79
N GLN A 47 -0.97 15.91 -9.29
CA GLN A 47 -1.32 15.52 -7.92
C GLN A 47 -1.29 14.00 -7.76
N GLU A 48 -1.74 13.24 -8.76
CA GLU A 48 -1.69 11.78 -8.70
C GLU A 48 -0.25 11.27 -8.79
N ALA A 49 0.58 11.87 -9.65
CA ALA A 49 2.00 11.56 -9.71
C ALA A 49 2.72 11.80 -8.36
N ALA A 50 2.38 12.88 -7.65
CA ALA A 50 2.91 13.13 -6.31
C ALA A 50 2.48 12.06 -5.29
N ARG A 51 1.23 11.56 -5.39
CA ARG A 51 0.75 10.45 -4.54
C ARG A 51 1.46 9.14 -4.89
N ASP A 52 1.67 8.86 -6.16
CA ASP A 52 2.36 7.65 -6.62
C ASP A 52 3.80 7.59 -6.12
N LEU A 53 4.50 8.72 -6.05
CA LEU A 53 5.83 8.79 -5.41
C LEU A 53 5.78 8.40 -3.92
N VAL A 54 4.77 8.85 -3.17
CA VAL A 54 4.61 8.49 -1.75
C VAL A 54 4.30 7.00 -1.62
N ARG A 55 3.41 6.46 -2.46
CA ARG A 55 3.08 5.03 -2.49
C ARG A 55 4.32 4.18 -2.80
N ALA A 56 5.05 4.53 -3.85
CA ALA A 56 6.28 3.83 -4.24
C ALA A 56 7.32 3.83 -3.12
N ARG A 57 7.50 4.96 -2.43
CA ARG A 57 8.38 5.03 -1.25
C ARG A 57 7.95 4.08 -0.15
N ASP A 58 6.66 4.04 0.16
CA ASP A 58 6.14 3.18 1.23
C ASP A 58 6.23 1.70 0.87
N ASP A 59 6.04 1.35 -0.40
CA ASP A 59 6.26 0.00 -0.92
C ASP A 59 7.74 -0.40 -0.78
N CYS A 60 8.69 0.46 -1.21
CA CYS A 60 10.11 0.23 -1.02
C CYS A 60 10.49 0.05 0.48
N ARG A 61 9.86 0.81 1.39
CA ARG A 61 10.10 0.64 2.84
C ARG A 61 9.59 -0.70 3.35
N ARG A 62 8.43 -1.17 2.87
CA ARG A 62 7.90 -2.49 3.21
C ARG A 62 8.78 -3.61 2.67
N ASP A 63 9.27 -3.47 1.44
CA ASP A 63 10.18 -4.44 0.82
C ASP A 63 11.51 -4.51 1.58
N LEU A 64 12.08 -3.36 1.93
CA LEU A 64 13.29 -3.29 2.75
C LEU A 64 13.10 -4.01 4.08
N MET A 65 12.04 -3.72 4.83
CA MET A 65 11.77 -4.39 6.11
C MET A 65 11.52 -5.89 5.95
N THR A 66 10.88 -6.29 4.87
CA THR A 66 10.66 -7.70 4.55
C THR A 66 11.98 -8.43 4.28
N ALA A 67 12.86 -7.85 3.46
CA ALA A 67 14.19 -8.40 3.19
C ALA A 67 15.03 -8.49 4.47
N ARG A 68 14.97 -7.46 5.30
CA ARG A 68 15.62 -7.42 6.62
C ARG A 68 15.15 -8.57 7.50
N HIS A 69 13.84 -8.72 7.70
CA HIS A 69 13.29 -9.82 8.50
C HIS A 69 13.66 -11.20 7.97
N ARG A 70 13.64 -11.40 6.63
CA ARG A 70 14.04 -12.66 6.00
C ARG A 70 15.51 -12.98 6.29
N LEU A 71 16.40 -12.00 6.14
CA LEU A 71 17.83 -12.17 6.41
C LEU A 71 18.10 -12.47 7.88
N SER A 72 17.49 -11.72 8.82
CA SER A 72 17.63 -12.01 10.26
C SER A 72 17.19 -13.43 10.59
N LYS A 73 16.03 -13.87 10.09
CA LYS A 73 15.52 -15.23 10.34
C LYS A 73 16.44 -16.29 9.76
N LEU A 74 16.99 -16.07 8.56
CA LEU A 74 17.94 -17.00 7.94
C LEU A 74 19.21 -17.13 8.80
N LEU A 75 19.82 -16.01 9.19
CA LEU A 75 21.05 -16.01 9.99
C LEU A 75 20.83 -16.63 11.37
N SER A 76 19.71 -16.33 12.03
CA SER A 76 19.37 -16.93 13.32
C SER A 76 19.17 -18.45 13.24
N ARG A 77 18.63 -18.97 12.13
CA ARG A 77 18.51 -20.44 11.91
C ARG A 77 19.87 -21.12 11.79
N GLN A 78 20.89 -20.40 11.31
CA GLN A 78 22.27 -20.88 11.22
C GLN A 78 23.07 -20.64 12.51
N GLY A 79 22.43 -20.16 13.59
CA GLY A 79 23.11 -19.81 14.84
C GLY A 79 23.98 -18.55 14.75
N ILE A 80 23.89 -17.79 13.66
CA ILE A 80 24.69 -16.59 13.42
C ILE A 80 23.93 -15.39 14.01
N VAL A 81 24.45 -14.84 15.12
CA VAL A 81 23.83 -13.73 15.84
C VAL A 81 24.77 -12.52 15.85
N TYR A 82 24.22 -11.34 15.57
CA TYR A 82 24.98 -10.08 15.64
C TYR A 82 25.08 -9.58 17.08
N SER A 83 26.30 -9.31 17.55
CA SER A 83 26.58 -8.76 18.89
C SER A 83 27.14 -7.32 18.86
N GLY A 84 27.32 -6.73 17.68
CA GLY A 84 28.00 -5.43 17.49
C GLY A 84 27.15 -4.19 17.78
N GLY A 85 26.08 -4.31 18.57
CA GLY A 85 25.15 -3.22 18.90
C GLY A 85 23.85 -3.25 18.10
N SER A 86 23.35 -2.08 17.70
CA SER A 86 22.04 -1.96 17.02
C SER A 86 22.02 -2.60 15.63
N ALA A 87 21.00 -3.42 15.38
CA ALA A 87 20.74 -4.04 14.09
C ALA A 87 20.33 -3.00 13.04
N TRP A 88 20.59 -3.31 11.76
CA TRP A 88 20.26 -2.47 10.59
C TRP A 88 20.88 -1.06 10.60
N THR A 89 21.98 -0.89 11.31
CA THR A 89 22.92 0.22 11.16
C THR A 89 23.92 -0.09 10.04
N GLY A 90 24.67 0.91 9.55
CA GLY A 90 25.68 0.67 8.50
C GLY A 90 26.69 -0.43 8.86
N ARG A 91 27.04 -0.58 10.15
CA ARG A 91 27.88 -1.68 10.65
C ARG A 91 27.20 -3.04 10.49
N HIS A 92 25.93 -3.14 10.88
CA HIS A 92 25.15 -4.36 10.68
C HIS A 92 24.86 -4.65 9.21
N GLU A 93 24.76 -3.65 8.32
CA GLU A 93 24.54 -3.90 6.89
C GLU A 93 25.77 -4.45 6.17
N LEU A 94 26.97 -4.16 6.67
CA LEU A 94 28.23 -4.70 6.15
C LEU A 94 28.55 -6.09 6.71
N TRP A 95 28.19 -6.37 7.96
CA TRP A 95 28.54 -7.61 8.65
C TRP A 95 28.07 -8.91 7.96
N PRO A 96 26.85 -9.04 7.42
CA PRO A 96 26.38 -10.24 6.73
C PRO A 96 27.23 -10.62 5.52
N ARG A 97 27.91 -9.63 4.89
CA ARG A 97 28.81 -9.89 3.75
C ARG A 97 30.01 -10.73 4.15
N GLY A 98 30.45 -10.65 5.41
CA GLY A 98 31.52 -11.47 5.97
C GLY A 98 31.09 -12.86 6.42
N GLN A 99 29.78 -13.18 6.38
CA GLN A 99 29.24 -14.47 6.83
C GLN A 99 29.14 -15.51 5.69
N GLN A 100 29.79 -15.28 4.56
CA GLN A 100 29.80 -16.13 3.36
C GLN A 100 30.41 -17.53 3.54
N SER A 101 30.68 -17.95 4.78
CA SER A 101 31.58 -19.06 5.11
C SER A 101 30.97 -20.01 6.15
N ALA A 102 29.74 -20.50 5.97
CA ALA A 102 29.19 -21.51 6.88
C ALA A 102 28.43 -22.66 6.19
N ASP A 103 28.10 -22.55 4.91
CA ASP A 103 27.33 -23.58 4.18
C ASP A 103 28.18 -24.68 3.51
N GLN A 104 29.50 -24.71 3.74
CA GLN A 104 30.41 -25.76 3.21
C GLN A 104 30.72 -26.90 4.21
N ARG A 105 30.02 -26.98 5.36
CA ARG A 105 30.27 -28.01 6.39
C ARG A 105 29.17 -29.06 6.53
N CYS A 106 28.36 -29.25 5.48
CA CYS A 106 27.43 -30.37 5.40
C CYS A 106 27.30 -30.88 3.95
N ASN A 107 28.41 -31.40 3.40
CA ASN A 107 28.40 -32.44 2.37
C ASN A 107 29.65 -33.31 2.56
#